data_AF-A0A9E9MH19-F1
#
_entry.id   AF-A0A9E9MH19-F1
#
_cell.length_a   1.000
_cell.length_b   1.000
_cell.length_c   1.000
_cell.angle_alpha   90.00
_cell.angle_beta   90.00
_cell.angle_gamma   90.00
#
_symmetry.space_group_name_H-M   'P 1'
#
loop_
_entity.id
_entity.type
_entity.pdbx_description
1 polymer ?
#
loop_
_entity_poly.entity_id
_entity_poly.type
_entity_poly.pdbx_seq_one_letter_code
_entity_poly.pdbx_strand_id
1 'polypeptide(L)'
;MKTLTSLALISLTLMIAGCASKTERQFISGCKTGGIDGNTCSCIYDKLEDKYGEDGLKNNLYTLQQTESFQMDMVNVSYQCMKE
;
A
#
# COMPACT_ATOMS: atom_id res chain seq x y z
N MET A 1 48.17 11.83 9.96
CA MET A 1 47.23 10.75 10.31
C MET A 1 45.87 11.40 10.54
N LYS A 2 44.98 11.26 9.55
CA LYS A 2 43.72 10.49 9.66
C LYS A 2 42.82 11.05 10.75
N THR A 3 41.82 11.87 10.39
CA THR A 3 40.47 12.02 11.03
C THR A 3 39.85 13.40 10.81
N LEU A 4 39.77 13.90 9.57
CA LEU A 4 38.93 15.09 9.29
C LEU A 4 38.04 14.96 8.03
N THR A 5 38.06 13.82 7.34
CA THR A 5 37.29 13.58 6.10
C THR A 5 36.05 12.71 6.31
N SER A 6 35.43 12.73 7.49
CA SER A 6 34.32 11.80 7.82
C SER A 6 32.97 12.46 8.17
N LEU A 7 32.81 13.77 8.02
CA LEU A 7 31.53 14.45 8.30
C LEU A 7 30.64 14.69 7.06
N ALA A 8 30.87 14.00 5.95
CA ALA A 8 30.12 14.22 4.70
C ALA A 8 29.01 13.19 4.40
N LEU A 9 28.75 12.21 5.29
CA LEU A 9 27.86 11.08 4.97
C LEU A 9 26.82 10.76 6.06
N ILE A 10 26.38 11.76 6.83
CA ILE A 10 25.25 11.57 7.75
C ILE A 10 23.95 11.84 6.96
N SER A 11 23.56 10.80 6.23
CA SER A 11 22.19 10.31 6.11
C SER A 11 21.10 11.35 5.82
N LEU A 12 21.00 11.73 4.54
CA LEU A 12 19.74 12.18 3.94
C LEU A 12 18.81 10.98 3.73
N THR A 13 18.38 10.34 4.81
CA THR A 13 17.21 9.47 4.80
C THR A 13 16.08 10.26 5.42
N LEU A 14 15.62 11.30 4.72
CA LEU A 14 14.24 11.75 4.94
C LEU A 14 13.40 10.53 4.58
N MET A 15 12.91 9.83 5.60
CA MET A 15 11.86 8.86 5.43
C MET A 15 10.76 9.60 4.69
N ILE A 16 10.55 9.22 3.43
CA ILE A 16 9.41 9.65 2.65
C ILE A 16 8.23 8.94 3.31
N ALA A 17 7.76 9.48 4.44
CA ALA A 17 6.41 9.21 4.89
C ALA A 17 5.53 9.85 3.82
N GLY A 18 5.27 9.11 2.75
CA GLY A 18 4.32 9.49 1.72
C GLY A 18 3.03 9.87 2.43
N CYS A 19 2.48 11.04 2.11
CA CYS A 19 1.16 11.38 2.60
C CYS A 19 0.18 10.34 2.05
N ALA A 20 -0.23 9.40 2.90
CA ALA A 20 -1.20 8.38 2.53
C ALA A 20 -2.46 9.04 1.99
N SER A 21 -2.95 8.55 0.85
CA SER A 21 -4.10 9.11 0.18
C SER A 21 -5.38 8.92 1.00
N LYS A 22 -6.47 9.63 0.65
CA LYS A 22 -7.77 9.37 1.31
C LYS A 22 -8.25 7.94 1.01
N THR A 23 -8.05 7.48 -0.22
CA THR A 23 -8.45 6.16 -0.70
C THR A 23 -7.72 5.07 0.09
N GLU A 24 -6.40 5.19 0.20
CA GLU A 24 -5.53 4.32 1.01
C GLU A 24 -5.99 4.22 2.45
N ARG A 25 -6.16 5.38 3.12
CA ARG A 25 -6.58 5.41 4.53
C ARG A 25 -7.93 4.73 4.74
N GLN A 26 -8.89 4.95 3.84
CA GLN A 26 -10.21 4.33 3.94
C GLN A 26 -10.14 2.83 3.68
N PHE A 27 -9.37 2.40 2.67
CA PHE A 27 -9.15 0.98 2.39
C PHE A 27 -8.52 0.26 3.57
N ILE A 28 -7.39 0.76 4.09
CA ILE A 28 -6.66 0.17 5.21
C ILE A 28 -7.55 0.16 6.46
N SER A 29 -8.29 1.24 6.74
CA SER A 29 -9.23 1.28 7.87
C SER A 29 -10.33 0.22 7.74
N GLY A 30 -10.92 0.05 6.56
CA GLY A 30 -11.94 -0.98 6.30
C GLY A 30 -11.38 -2.38 6.44
N CYS A 31 -10.22 -2.64 5.84
CA CYS A 31 -9.51 -3.91 5.92
C CYS A 31 -9.19 -4.31 7.38
N LYS A 32 -8.68 -3.37 8.18
CA LYS A 32 -8.44 -3.59 9.62
C LYS A 32 -9.70 -3.84 10.42
N THR A 33 -10.80 -3.17 10.07
CA THR A 33 -12.11 -3.42 10.69
C THR A 33 -12.60 -4.83 10.38
N GLY A 34 -12.22 -5.39 9.23
CA GLY A 34 -12.42 -6.79 8.85
C GLY A 34 -11.53 -7.80 9.59
N GLY A 35 -10.67 -7.34 10.52
CA GLY A 35 -9.83 -8.20 11.35
C GLY A 35 -8.47 -8.58 10.74
N ILE A 36 -8.09 -7.97 9.61
CA ILE A 36 -6.79 -8.19 8.97
C ILE A 36 -5.75 -7.24 9.59
N ASP A 37 -4.51 -7.71 9.75
CA ASP A 37 -3.45 -6.87 10.31
C ASP A 37 -3.08 -5.71 9.38
N GLY A 38 -2.56 -4.63 9.97
CA GLY A 38 -2.29 -3.40 9.23
C GLY A 38 -1.21 -3.54 8.14
N ASN A 39 -0.24 -4.42 8.32
CA ASN A 39 0.83 -4.62 7.33
C ASN A 39 0.29 -5.38 6.13
N THR A 40 -0.49 -6.45 6.34
CA THR A 40 -1.20 -7.15 5.28
C THR A 40 -2.16 -6.23 4.55
N CYS A 41 -2.92 -5.38 5.26
CA CYS A 41 -3.80 -4.39 4.60
C CYS A 41 -3.03 -3.41 3.72
N SER A 42 -1.85 -2.97 4.15
CA SER A 42 -1.00 -2.06 3.36
C SER A 42 -0.47 -2.77 2.12
N CYS A 43 0.05 -3.99 2.27
CA CYS A 43 0.49 -4.84 1.14
C CYS A 43 -0.62 -5.04 0.10
N ILE A 44 -1.86 -5.30 0.55
CA ILE A 44 -3.00 -5.48 -0.37
C ILE A 44 -3.29 -4.19 -1.12
N TYR A 45 -3.31 -3.05 -0.42
CA TYR A 45 -3.54 -1.75 -1.05
C TYR A 45 -2.47 -1.45 -2.09
N ASP A 46 -1.20 -1.56 -1.72
CA ASP A 46 -0.05 -1.22 -2.57
C ASP A 46 -0.08 -2.03 -3.87
N LYS A 47 -0.30 -3.36 -3.78
CA LYS A 47 -0.35 -4.22 -4.98
C LYS A 47 -1.56 -3.95 -5.87
N LEU A 48 -2.71 -3.57 -5.29
CA LEU A 48 -3.89 -3.20 -6.08
C LEU A 48 -3.72 -1.82 -6.71
N GLU A 49 -3.15 -0.86 -5.99
CA GLU A 49 -2.85 0.47 -6.51
C GLU A 49 -1.81 0.42 -7.64
N ASP A 50 -0.75 -0.38 -7.50
CA ASP A 50 0.22 -0.62 -8.57
C ASP A 50 -0.42 -1.16 -9.86
N LYS A 51 -1.46 -2.00 -9.73
CA LYS A 51 -2.14 -2.62 -10.87
C LYS A 51 -3.15 -1.70 -11.54
N TYR A 52 -3.92 -0.93 -10.78
CA TYR A 52 -5.08 -0.18 -11.29
C TYR A 52 -4.90 1.34 -11.25
N GLY A 53 -3.88 1.84 -10.56
CA GLY A 53 -3.77 3.24 -10.14
C GLY A 53 -4.81 3.61 -9.08
N GLU A 54 -4.62 4.74 -8.40
CA GLU A 54 -5.53 5.19 -7.34
C GLU A 54 -6.97 5.40 -7.86
N ASP A 55 -7.14 6.08 -9.00
CA ASP A 55 -8.47 6.35 -9.56
C ASP A 55 -9.16 5.07 -10.04
N GLY A 56 -8.42 4.14 -10.65
CA GLY A 56 -8.95 2.84 -11.06
C GLY A 56 -9.37 1.99 -9.87
N LEU A 57 -8.54 1.94 -8.82
CA LEU A 57 -8.85 1.24 -7.59
C LEU A 57 -10.07 1.84 -6.89
N LYS A 58 -10.13 3.17 -6.77
CA LYS A 58 -11.26 3.89 -6.19
C LYS A 58 -12.57 3.61 -6.93
N ASN A 59 -12.54 3.62 -8.27
CA ASN A 59 -13.72 3.30 -9.07
C ASN A 59 -14.18 1.85 -8.85
N ASN A 60 -13.25 0.90 -8.79
CA ASN A 60 -13.60 -0.49 -8.52
C ASN A 60 -14.10 -0.70 -7.08
N LEU A 61 -13.58 0.01 -6.08
CA LEU A 61 -13.99 -0.17 -4.68
C LEU A 61 -15.36 0.43 -4.36
N TYR A 62 -15.70 1.57 -4.97
CA TYR A 62 -16.85 2.37 -4.55
C TYR A 62 -17.98 2.45 -5.59
N THR A 63 -17.83 1.79 -6.73
CA THR A 63 -18.91 1.66 -7.71
C THR A 63 -19.42 0.23 -7.76
N LEU A 64 -20.67 0.04 -8.16
CA LEU A 64 -21.29 -1.28 -8.34
C LEU A 64 -20.80 -2.02 -9.60
N GLN A 65 -19.72 -1.55 -10.24
CA GLN A 65 -19.24 -2.03 -11.54
C GLN A 65 -17.92 -2.81 -11.41
N GLN A 66 -17.79 -3.62 -10.36
CA GLN A 66 -16.62 -4.46 -10.19
C GLN A 66 -16.54 -5.52 -11.30
N THR A 67 -15.42 -5.58 -12.00
CA THR A 67 -15.17 -6.64 -12.97
C THR A 67 -14.84 -7.94 -12.25
N GLU A 68 -15.10 -9.08 -12.91
CA GLU A 68 -14.69 -10.39 -12.40
C GLU A 68 -13.18 -10.46 -12.16
N SER A 69 -12.38 -9.84 -13.03
CA SER A 69 -10.93 -9.75 -12.86
C SER A 69 -10.55 -9.03 -11.57
N PHE A 70 -11.19 -7.90 -11.24
CA PHE A 70 -10.92 -7.17 -10.01
C PHE A 70 -11.23 -8.00 -8.76
N GLN A 71 -12.33 -8.75 -8.75
CA GLN A 71 -12.66 -9.66 -7.64
C GLN A 71 -11.59 -10.74 -7.46
N MET A 72 -11.18 -11.37 -8.56
CA MET A 72 -10.15 -12.41 -8.53
C MET A 72 -8.81 -11.83 -8.06
N ASP A 73 -8.47 -10.63 -8.50
CA ASP A 73 -7.25 -9.94 -8.10
C ASP A 73 -7.28 -9.57 -6.61
N MET A 74 -8.41 -9.10 -6.06
CA MET A 74 -8.55 -8.88 -4.62
C MET A 74 -8.30 -10.14 -3.80
N VAL A 75 -8.86 -11.29 -4.21
CA VAL A 75 -8.66 -12.57 -3.53
C VAL A 75 -7.21 -13.04 -3.63
N ASN A 76 -6.64 -13.00 -4.84
CA ASN A 76 -5.28 -13.46 -5.10
C ASN A 76 -4.24 -12.61 -4.35
N VAL A 77 -4.36 -11.29 -4.41
CA VAL A 77 -3.47 -10.35 -3.72
C VAL A 77 -3.58 -10.54 -2.21
N SER A 78 -4.80 -10.69 -1.68
CA SER A 78 -5.00 -10.96 -0.24
C SER A 78 -4.27 -12.23 0.18
N TYR A 79 -4.40 -13.32 -0.58
CA TYR A 79 -3.72 -14.58 -0.28
C TYR A 79 -2.19 -14.47 -0.38
N GLN A 80 -1.67 -13.66 -1.30
CA GLN A 80 -0.23 -13.39 -1.41
C GLN A 80 0.26 -12.62 -0.19
N CYS A 81 -0.38 -11.51 0.17
CA CYS A 81 0.02 -10.67 1.29
C CYS A 81 -0.08 -11.37 2.64
N MET A 82 -1.05 -12.28 2.82
CA MET A 82 -1.13 -13.10 4.04
C MET A 82 0.05 -14.07 4.23
N LYS A 83 0.87 -14.28 3.19
CA LYS A 83 2.06 -15.15 3.24
C LYS A 83 3.38 -14.39 3.32
N GLU A 84 3.35 -13.08 3.15
CA GLU A 84 4.53 -12.21 3.32
C GLU A 84 4.82 -11.99 4.81
#